data_AF-A0A640W225-F1
#
_entry.id   AF-A0A640W225-F1
#
_cell.length_a   1.000
_cell.length_b   1.000
_cell.length_c   1.000
_cell.angle_alpha   90.00
_cell.angle_beta   90.00
_cell.angle_gamma   90.00
#
_symmetry.space_group_name_H-M   'P 1'
#
loop_
_entity.id
_entity.type
_entity.pdbx_description
1 polymer ?
#
loop_
_entity_poly.entity_id
_entity_poly.type
_entity_poly.pdbx_seq_one_letter_code
_entity_poly.pdbx_strand_id
1 'polypeptide(L)' 'MVEIEVNDLVEIEKNGRIYRGIVMPHHAFSSKNIILIKLENGYNIGIDK' A
#
# COMPACT_ATOMS: atom_id res chain seq x y z
N MET A 1 16.99 -5.25 3.81
CA MET A 1 15.86 -4.84 2.95
C MET A 1 14.61 -5.39 3.57
N VAL A 2 13.54 -4.60 3.70
CA VAL A 2 12.25 -5.11 4.18
C VAL A 2 11.53 -5.68 2.97
N GLU A 3 11.32 -7.00 2.95
CA GLU A 3 10.42 -7.62 1.99
C GLU A 3 8.97 -7.35 2.44
N ILE A 4 8.11 -7.03 1.47
CA ILE A 4 6.70 -6.70 1.71
C ILE A 4 5.89 -7.62 0.82
N GLU A 5 4.96 -8.35 1.42
CA GLU A 5 4.09 -9.31 0.76
C GLU A 5 2.63 -8.90 0.81
N VAL A 6 1.80 -9.55 -0.01
CA VAL A 6 0.35 -9.37 0.04
C VAL A 6 -0.18 -9.86 1.39
N ASN A 7 -1.09 -9.09 1.98
CA ASN A 7 -1.64 -9.23 3.33
C ASN A 7 -0.77 -8.75 4.48
N ASP A 8 0.43 -8.22 4.22
CA ASP A 8 1.21 -7.58 5.28
C ASP A 8 0.51 -6.32 5.80
N LEU A 9 0.57 -6.12 7.12
CA LEU A 9 0.22 -4.85 7.73
C LEU A 9 1.44 -3.93 7.65
N VAL A 10 1.29 -2.83 6.92
CA VAL A 10 2.37 -1.86 6.68
C VAL A 10 2.00 -0.48 7.18
N GLU A 11 3.03 0.29 7.54
CA GLU A 11 2.96 1.72 7.78
C GLU A 11 3.88 2.42 6.78
N ILE A 12 3.33 3.36 6.01
CA ILE A 12 4.02 4.05 4.93
C ILE A 12 4.01 5.54 5.25
N GLU A 13 5.19 6.13 5.41
CA GLU A 13 5.35 7.57 5.53
C GLU A 13 5.64 8.17 4.15
N LYS A 14 4.81 9.13 3.72
CA LYS A 14 5.02 9.87 2.49
C LYS A 14 4.52 11.31 2.62
N ASN A 15 5.35 12.27 2.23
CA ASN A 15 5.01 13.70 2.26
C ASN A 15 4.49 14.17 3.64
N GLY A 16 5.07 13.67 4.73
CA GLY A 16 4.65 13.98 6.10
C GLY A 16 3.30 13.39 6.52
N ARG A 17 2.76 12.44 5.74
CA ARG A 17 1.55 11.68 6.07
C ARG A 17 1.90 10.22 6.32
N ILE A 18 1.23 9.63 7.29
CA ILE A 18 1.35 8.21 7.63
C ILE A 18 0.11 7.49 7.13
N TYR A 19 0.33 6.41 6.39
CA TYR A 19 -0.72 5.53 5.87
C TYR A 19 -0.51 4.13 6.45
N ARG A 20 -1.52 3.61 7.15
CA ARG A 20 -1.47 2.27 7.74
C ARG A 20 -2.58 1.40 7.17
N GLY A 21 -2.22 0.21 6.70
CA GLY A 21 -3.16 -0.68 6.05
C GLY A 21 -2.55 -2.00 5.60
N ILE A 22 -3.40 -2.85 5.04
CA ILE A 22 -3.04 -4.18 4.55
C ILE A 22 -2.64 -4.11 3.09
N VAL A 23 -1.50 -4.68 2.71
CA VAL A 23 -1.04 -4.74 1.33
C VAL A 23 -2.00 -5.59 0.50
N MET A 24 -2.53 -4.98 -0.56
CA MET A 24 -3.48 -5.63 -1.46
C MET A 24 -2.76 -6.20 -2.69
N PRO A 25 -3.30 -7.27 -3.31
CA PRO A 25 -2.79 -7.78 -4.57
C PRO A 25 -2.76 -6.68 -5.64
N HIS A 26 -1.64 -6.60 -6.36
CA HIS A 26 -1.51 -5.69 -7.50
C HIS A 26 -2.03 -6.40 -8.76
N HIS A 27 -3.12 -5.91 -9.35
CA HIS A 27 -3.59 -6.41 -10.64
C HIS A 27 -2.73 -5.82 -11.77
N ALA A 28 -2.68 -6.49 -12.93
CA ALA A 28 -1.88 -6.07 -14.08
C ALA A 28 -2.18 -4.64 -14.63
N PHE A 29 -3.26 -4.01 -14.17
CA PHE A 29 -3.73 -2.68 -14.60
C PHE A 29 -3.27 -1.52 -13.70
N SER A 30 -2.70 -1.78 -12.52
CA SER A 30 -2.19 -0.72 -11.66
C SER A 30 -0.77 -0.32 -12.10
N SER A 31 -0.49 0.99 -12.12
CA SER A 31 0.81 1.55 -12.49
C SER A 31 1.97 0.80 -11.83
N LYS A 32 3.06 0.51 -12.56
CA LYS A 32 4.18 -0.32 -12.08
C LYS A 32 4.86 0.19 -10.80
N ASN A 33 4.62 1.45 -10.42
CA ASN A 33 5.32 2.12 -9.32
C ASN A 33 4.37 2.55 -8.19
N ILE A 34 3.31 1.79 -7.91
CA ILE A 34 2.46 2.06 -6.74
C ILE A 34 2.40 0.85 -5.81
N ILE A 35 2.26 1.08 -4.50
CA ILE A 35 1.80 0.10 -3.52
C ILE A 35 0.32 0.34 -3.23
N LEU A 36 -0.50 -0.70 -3.34
CA LEU A 36 -1.92 -0.65 -3.01
C LEU A 36 -2.11 -1.18 -1.59
N ILE A 37 -2.71 -0.38 -0.71
CA ILE A 37 -3.10 -0.83 0.63
C ILE A 37 -4.58 -0.61 0.89
N LYS A 38 -5.18 -1.49 1.71
CA LYS A 38 -6.52 -1.32 2.26
C LYS A 38 -6.44 -0.75 3.67
N LEU A 39 -7.02 0.42 3.84
CA LEU A 39 -7.09 1.13 5.12
C LEU A 39 -8.12 0.46 6.05
N GLU A 40 -8.01 0.70 7.36
CA GLU A 40 -8.94 0.18 8.36
C GLU A 40 -10.40 0.60 8.12
N ASN A 41 -10.61 1.76 7.49
CA ASN A 41 -11.93 2.27 7.11
C ASN A 41 -12.54 1.56 5.88
N GLY A 42 -11.84 0.57 5.30
CA GLY A 42 -12.31 -0.25 4.18
C GLY A 42 -11.95 0.27 2.78
N TYR A 43 -11.40 1.47 2.66
CA TYR A 43 -10.99 2.04 1.37
C TYR A 43 -9.61 1.56 0.93
N ASN A 44 -9.41 1.44 -0.40
CA ASN A 44 -8.11 1.17 -0.99
C ASN A 44 -7.42 2.47 -1.43
N ILE A 45 -6.12 2.59 -1.19
CA ILE A 45 -5.30 3.72 -1.67
C ILE A 45 -4.04 3.20 -2.37
N GLY A 46 -3.76 3.75 -3.55
CA GLY A 46 -2.50 3.57 -4.25
C GLY A 46 -1.52 4.66 -3.85
N ILE A 47 -0.36 4.28 -3.33
CA ILE A 47 0.72 5.20 -2.97
C ILE A 47 1.84 4.96 -3.97
N ASP A 48 2.19 5.98 -4.74
CA ASP A 48 3.33 5.91 -5.64
C ASP A 48 4.65 5.78 -4.85
N LYS A 49 5.57 4.98 -5.37
CA LYS A 49 6.93 4.82 -4.83
C LYS A 49 7.73 6.11 -4.99
#